data_AF-A0A819L1U6-F1
#
_entry.id   AF-A0A819L1U6-F1
#
_cell.length_a   1.000
_cell.length_b   1.000
_cell.length_c   1.000
_cell.angle_alpha   90.00
_cell.angle_beta   90.00
_cell.angle_gamma   90.00
#
_symmetry.space_group_name_H-M   'P 1'
#
loop_
_entity.id
_entity.type
_entity.pdbx_description
1 polymer ?
#
loop_
_entity_poly.entity_id
_entity_poly.type
_entity_poly.pdbx_seq_one_letter_code
_entity_poly.pdbx_strand_id
1 'polypeptide(L)'
;MTDTDVIIRRGHLLPSLIDKVHCGSILASIVRCYYELYGKRYAADLVTKFSKLFTLFLTILSRSIDEYKNQIIKQCMSHLFNQFPDNNLQLLIQSGAKVSSVNAMQMSCLLSQQELEGLVVNSDLTVPDSDGNVIQF
;
A
#
# COMPACT_ATOMS: atom_id res chain seq x y z
N MET A 1 16.57 24.53 9.67
CA MET A 1 15.20 24.17 9.29
C MET A 1 15.17 22.65 9.27
N THR A 2 14.34 22.02 10.10
CA THR A 2 14.12 20.57 10.08
C THR A 2 13.06 20.26 9.03
N ASP A 3 13.16 19.15 8.30
CA ASP A 3 12.24 18.74 7.22
C ASP A 3 10.78 18.50 7.66
N THR A 4 10.50 18.70 8.95
CA THR A 4 9.21 18.50 9.61
C THR A 4 8.32 19.72 9.60
N ASP A 5 8.87 20.92 9.35
CA ASP A 5 8.09 22.15 9.43
C ASP A 5 7.25 22.34 8.16
N VAL A 6 5.93 22.28 8.32
CA VAL A 6 5.00 22.51 7.21
C VAL A 6 4.77 24.00 7.00
N ILE A 7 5.25 24.54 5.88
CA ILE A 7 5.14 25.96 5.56
C ILE A 7 4.20 26.17 4.37
N ILE A 8 3.12 26.92 4.59
CA ILE A 8 2.21 27.38 3.53
C ILE A 8 2.43 28.89 3.32
N ARG A 9 2.86 29.26 2.12
CA ARG A 9 3.08 30.67 1.75
C ARG A 9 2.26 31.03 0.53
N ARG A 10 1.38 32.03 0.65
CA ARG A 10 0.47 32.48 -0.42
C ARG A 10 -0.37 31.34 -1.03
N GLY A 11 -0.80 30.38 -0.20
CA GLY A 11 -1.57 29.22 -0.66
C GLY A 11 -0.74 28.10 -1.29
N HIS A 12 0.58 28.25 -1.38
CA HIS A 12 1.49 27.18 -1.82
C HIS A 12 2.09 26.47 -0.61
N LEU A 13 1.96 25.16 -0.59
CA LEU A 13 2.70 24.30 0.32
C LEU A 13 4.15 24.20 -0.19
N LEU A 14 5.11 24.61 0.63
CA LEU A 14 6.53 24.39 0.33
C LEU A 14 6.90 22.92 0.57
N PRO A 15 7.96 22.39 -0.05
CA PRO A 15 8.37 21.00 0.14
C PRO A 15 8.61 20.70 1.62
N SER A 16 7.75 19.87 2.21
CA SER A 16 7.78 19.46 3.61
C SER A 16 6.99 18.17 3.77
N LEU A 17 7.35 17.31 4.72
CA LEU A 17 6.58 16.10 5.02
C LEU A 17 5.25 16.46 5.67
N ILE A 18 4.13 16.03 5.06
CA ILE A 18 2.81 16.13 5.68
C ILE A 18 2.51 14.82 6.38
N ASP A 19 2.07 14.92 7.63
CA ASP A 19 1.78 13.78 8.50
C ASP A 19 0.41 13.98 9.15
N LYS A 20 -0.04 12.97 9.91
CA LYS A 20 -1.34 12.99 10.60
C LYS A 20 -1.57 14.25 11.42
N VAL A 21 -0.52 14.82 12.01
CA VAL A 21 -0.58 16.05 12.82
C VAL A 21 -1.00 17.26 11.98
N HIS A 22 -0.59 17.29 10.72
CA HIS A 22 -0.78 18.41 9.81
C HIS A 22 -2.16 18.41 9.14
N CYS A 23 -2.75 17.23 8.90
CA CYS A 23 -4.07 17.07 8.25
C CYS A 23 -5.21 16.67 9.21
N GLY A 24 -4.90 16.41 10.48
CA GLY A 24 -5.87 15.96 11.49
C GLY A 24 -6.65 17.09 12.18
N SER A 25 -7.30 16.77 13.30
CA SER A 25 -8.11 17.70 14.09
C SER A 25 -7.34 18.49 15.15
N ILE A 26 -6.00 18.45 15.11
CA ILE A 26 -5.12 19.09 16.11
C ILE A 26 -5.13 20.61 15.93
N LEU A 27 -4.91 21.34 17.03
CA LEU A 27 -5.01 22.80 17.13
C LEU A 27 -4.14 23.59 16.12
N ALA A 28 -3.08 22.97 15.57
CA ALA A 28 -2.16 23.58 14.59
C ALA A 28 -2.24 22.92 13.19
N SER A 29 -3.29 22.15 12.91
CA SER A 29 -3.45 21.50 11.61
C SER A 29 -3.87 22.50 10.54
N ILE A 30 -3.55 22.19 9.28
CA ILE A 30 -3.97 22.96 8.10
C ILE A 30 -5.50 23.09 8.06
N VAL A 31 -6.22 22.04 8.49
CA VAL A 31 -7.69 22.02 8.54
C VAL A 31 -8.21 23.03 9.54
N ARG A 32 -7.57 23.14 10.71
CA ARG A 32 -7.92 24.13 11.74
C ARG A 32 -7.64 25.55 11.27
N CYS A 33 -6.49 25.79 10.63
CA CYS A 33 -6.20 27.09 10.00
C CYS A 33 -7.25 27.47 8.95
N TYR A 34 -7.66 26.51 8.10
CA TYR A 34 -8.69 26.74 7.09
C TYR A 34 -10.06 27.02 7.72
N TYR A 35 -10.38 26.36 8.82
CA TYR A 35 -11.59 26.60 9.60
C TYR A 35 -11.62 28.01 10.17
N GLU A 36 -10.50 28.48 10.74
CA GLU A 36 -10.40 29.81 11.35
C GLU A 36 -10.44 30.94 10.30
N LEU A 37 -9.84 30.72 9.12
CA LEU A 37 -9.79 31.73 8.06
C LEU A 37 -11.07 31.80 7.20
N TYR A 38 -11.64 30.65 6.85
CA TYR A 38 -12.74 30.56 5.86
C TYR A 38 -14.04 30.01 6.44
N GLY A 39 -14.00 29.42 7.64
CA GLY A 39 -15.16 28.85 8.32
C GLY A 39 -15.39 27.36 8.06
N LYS A 40 -16.38 26.82 8.78
CA LYS A 40 -16.66 25.37 8.87
C LYS A 40 -16.85 24.65 7.53
N ARG A 41 -17.60 25.25 6.61
CA ARG A 41 -17.96 24.61 5.33
C ARG A 41 -16.71 24.34 4.47
N TYR A 42 -15.85 25.34 4.35
CA TYR A 42 -14.63 25.21 3.55
C TYR A 42 -13.62 24.24 4.16
N ALA A 43 -13.52 24.19 5.50
CA ALA A 43 -12.68 23.20 6.18
C ALA A 43 -13.17 21.76 5.94
N ALA A 44 -14.48 21.53 5.97
CA ALA A 44 -15.05 20.20 5.68
C ALA A 44 -14.82 19.79 4.20
N ASP A 45 -14.97 20.74 3.28
CA ASP A 45 -14.68 20.51 1.86
C ASP A 45 -13.19 20.22 1.62
N LEU A 46 -12.30 20.91 2.33
CA LEU A 46 -10.85 20.67 2.26
C LEU A 46 -10.51 19.23 2.67
N VAL A 47 -11.02 18.77 3.82
CA VAL A 47 -10.81 17.39 4.30
C VAL A 47 -11.33 16.38 3.29
N THR A 48 -12.51 16.63 2.72
CA THR A 48 -13.11 15.76 1.71
C THR A 48 -12.25 15.69 0.44
N LYS A 49 -11.74 16.83 -0.03
CA LYS A 49 -10.86 16.91 -1.20
C LYS A 49 -9.52 16.21 -0.94
N PHE A 50 -8.92 16.41 0.23
CA PHE A 50 -7.70 15.72 0.63
C PHE A 50 -7.90 14.21 0.74
N SER A 51 -8.96 13.75 1.39
CA SER A 51 -9.28 12.31 1.44
C SER A 51 -9.38 11.71 0.04
N LYS A 52 -10.11 12.35 -0.88
CA LYS A 52 -10.21 11.89 -2.28
C LYS A 52 -8.86 11.89 -2.99
N LEU A 53 -8.06 12.94 -2.81
CA LEU A 53 -6.73 13.07 -3.41
C LEU A 53 -5.79 11.95 -2.93
N PHE A 54 -5.73 11.72 -1.63
CA PHE A 54 -4.87 10.68 -1.04
C PHE A 54 -5.32 9.27 -1.44
N THR A 55 -6.63 9.00 -1.40
CA THR A 55 -7.16 7.71 -1.86
C THR A 55 -6.85 7.50 -3.34
N LEU A 56 -7.01 8.51 -4.19
CA LEU A 56 -6.68 8.43 -5.61
C LEU A 56 -5.18 8.15 -5.81
N PHE A 57 -4.33 8.88 -5.10
CA PHE A 57 -2.88 8.71 -5.16
C PHE A 57 -2.46 7.29 -4.77
N LEU A 58 -2.92 6.78 -3.62
CA LEU A 58 -2.63 5.42 -3.16
C LEU A 58 -3.16 4.37 -4.12
N THR A 59 -4.35 4.59 -4.70
CA THR A 59 -4.94 3.69 -5.69
C THR A 59 -4.08 3.61 -6.96
N ILE A 60 -3.59 4.75 -7.44
CA ILE A 60 -2.70 4.80 -8.62
C ILE A 60 -1.38 4.08 -8.34
N LEU A 61 -0.78 4.30 -7.16
CA LEU A 61 0.44 3.62 -6.75
C LEU A 61 0.23 2.10 -6.64
N SER A 62 -0.82 1.66 -5.95
CA SER A 62 -1.16 0.24 -5.80
C SER A 62 -1.35 -0.41 -7.16
N ARG A 63 -2.09 0.23 -8.06
CA ARG A 63 -2.32 -0.29 -9.42
C ARG A 63 -1.03 -0.49 -10.19
N SER A 64 -0.09 0.46 -10.11
CA SER A 64 1.20 0.33 -10.78
C SER A 64 2.00 -0.87 -10.23
N ILE A 65 2.00 -1.07 -8.91
CA ILE A 65 2.65 -2.23 -8.28
C ILE A 65 2.02 -3.54 -8.76
N ASP A 66 0.70 -3.60 -8.82
CA ASP A 66 -0.03 -4.80 -9.27
C ASP A 66 0.22 -5.10 -10.76
N GLU A 67 0.34 -4.07 -11.61
CA GLU A 67 0.73 -4.22 -13.00
C GLU A 67 2.12 -4.86 -13.14
N TYR A 68 3.11 -4.42 -12.34
CA TYR A 68 4.45 -5.03 -12.34
C TYR A 68 4.44 -6.47 -11.85
N LYS A 69 3.70 -6.78 -10.78
CA LYS A 69 3.53 -8.17 -10.29
C LYS A 69 2.98 -9.07 -11.39
N ASN A 70 1.94 -8.62 -12.10
CA ASN A 70 1.33 -9.37 -13.18
C ASN A 70 2.27 -9.57 -14.37
N GLN A 71 3.12 -8.58 -14.69
CA GLN A 71 4.15 -8.73 -15.72
C GLN A 71 5.17 -9.80 -15.33
N ILE A 72 5.68 -9.79 -14.09
CA ILE A 72 6.63 -10.78 -13.59
C ILE A 72 6.01 -12.18 -13.67
N ILE A 73 4.81 -12.36 -13.14
CA ILE A 73 4.10 -13.66 -13.15
C ILE A 73 3.94 -14.15 -14.60
N LYS A 74 3.48 -13.30 -15.51
CA LYS A 74 3.28 -13.68 -16.91
C LYS A 74 4.58 -14.10 -17.58
N GLN A 75 5.68 -13.37 -17.38
CA GLN A 75 6.97 -13.65 -17.99
C GLN A 75 7.60 -14.93 -17.41
N CYS A 76 7.67 -15.06 -16.09
CA CYS A 76 8.29 -16.21 -15.43
C CYS A 76 7.51 -17.50 -15.68
N MET A 77 6.17 -17.48 -15.59
CA MET A 77 5.36 -18.68 -15.77
C MET A 77 5.35 -19.21 -17.21
N SER A 78 5.61 -18.34 -18.20
CA SER A 78 5.71 -18.74 -19.61
C SER A 78 7.11 -19.21 -20.02
N HIS A 79 8.15 -18.91 -19.22
CA HIS A 79 9.54 -19.22 -19.55
C HIS A 79 10.23 -20.04 -18.44
N LEU A 80 9.51 -21.00 -17.85
CA LEU A 80 10.12 -21.95 -16.92
C LEU A 80 11.15 -22.84 -17.66
N PHE A 81 12.23 -23.19 -16.96
CA PHE A 81 13.28 -24.06 -17.50
C PHE A 81 12.73 -25.39 -18.01
N ASN A 82 11.82 -26.00 -17.24
CA ASN A 82 11.01 -27.13 -17.67
C ASN A 82 9.58 -26.64 -17.89
N GLN A 83 9.10 -26.72 -19.14
CA GLN A 83 7.74 -26.37 -19.52
C GLN A 83 6.84 -27.61 -19.48
N PHE A 84 5.51 -27.41 -19.44
CA PHE A 84 4.57 -28.49 -19.70
C PHE A 84 4.80 -29.07 -21.12
N PRO A 85 4.78 -30.41 -21.30
CA PRO A 85 4.35 -31.44 -20.36
C PRO A 85 5.41 -31.97 -19.38
N ASP A 86 6.69 -31.65 -19.58
CA ASP A 86 7.79 -32.21 -18.78
C ASP A 86 7.87 -31.65 -17.34
N ASN A 87 7.12 -30.57 -17.07
CA ASN A 87 7.00 -30.00 -15.74
C ASN A 87 5.94 -30.72 -14.90
N ASN A 88 6.39 -31.64 -14.03
CA ASN A 88 5.56 -32.40 -13.11
C ASN A 88 4.67 -31.52 -12.20
N LEU A 89 5.15 -30.33 -11.81
CA LEU A 89 4.35 -29.41 -10.99
C LEU A 89 3.17 -28.84 -11.78
N GLN A 90 3.41 -28.41 -13.03
CA GLN A 90 2.33 -27.94 -13.89
C GLN A 90 1.34 -29.06 -14.24
N LEU A 91 1.82 -30.30 -14.39
CA LEU A 91 0.97 -31.47 -14.61
C LEU A 91 0.09 -31.80 -13.40
N LEU A 92 0.63 -31.70 -12.17
CA LEU A 92 -0.16 -31.83 -10.94
C LEU A 92 -1.25 -30.75 -10.83
N ILE A 93 -0.94 -29.52 -11.24
CA ILE A 93 -1.91 -28.42 -11.25
C ILE A 93 -3.00 -28.66 -12.29
N GLN A 94 -2.65 -29.04 -13.53
CA GLN A 94 -3.62 -29.25 -14.61
C GLN A 94 -4.49 -30.49 -14.40
N SER A 95 -3.99 -31.52 -13.71
CA SER A 95 -4.77 -32.72 -13.38
C SER A 95 -5.78 -32.51 -12.25
N GLY A 96 -5.82 -31.33 -11.61
CA GLY A 96 -6.71 -31.06 -10.49
C GLY A 96 -6.30 -31.81 -9.21
N ALA A 97 -5.05 -32.27 -9.12
CA ALA A 97 -4.50 -32.79 -7.88
C ALA A 97 -4.40 -31.66 -6.82
N LYS A 98 -3.96 -31.98 -5.61
CA LYS A 98 -3.99 -31.09 -4.43
C LYS A 98 -3.09 -29.83 -4.52
N VAL A 99 -2.56 -29.49 -5.69
CA VAL A 99 -1.62 -28.38 -5.93
C VAL A 99 -2.29 -27.32 -6.82
N SER A 100 -2.18 -26.04 -6.46
CA SER A 100 -2.78 -24.94 -7.20
C SER A 100 -1.74 -24.17 -8.05
N SER A 101 -2.23 -23.34 -8.98
CA SER A 101 -1.38 -22.41 -9.74
C SER A 101 -0.65 -21.40 -8.85
N VAL A 102 -1.22 -21.07 -7.69
CA VAL A 102 -0.58 -20.18 -6.69
C VAL A 102 0.71 -20.79 -6.16
N ASN A 103 0.77 -22.12 -5.97
CA ASN A 103 1.99 -22.79 -5.52
C ASN A 103 3.13 -22.61 -6.54
N ALA A 104 2.85 -22.78 -7.83
CA ALA A 104 3.86 -22.60 -8.88
C ALA A 104 4.32 -21.14 -8.99
N MET A 105 3.41 -20.18 -8.85
CA MET A 105 3.74 -18.75 -8.83
C MET A 105 4.61 -18.39 -7.63
N GLN A 106 4.29 -18.88 -6.43
CA GLN A 106 5.06 -18.61 -5.21
C GLN A 106 6.46 -19.23 -5.26
N MET A 107 6.62 -20.43 -5.83
CA MET A 107 7.92 -21.08 -5.96
C MET A 107 8.80 -20.46 -7.05
N SER A 108 8.20 -19.99 -8.15
CA SER A 108 8.96 -19.58 -9.35
C SER A 108 9.03 -18.07 -9.57
N CYS A 109 8.18 -17.28 -8.89
CA CYS A 109 8.06 -15.85 -9.11
C CYS A 109 8.25 -15.05 -7.82
N LEU A 110 7.17 -14.78 -7.10
CA LEU A 110 7.12 -13.88 -5.95
C LEU A 110 6.12 -14.40 -4.91
N LEU A 111 6.46 -14.19 -3.64
CA LEU A 111 5.57 -14.48 -2.53
C LEU A 111 4.49 -13.40 -2.44
N SER A 112 3.27 -13.81 -2.11
CA SER A 112 2.18 -12.90 -1.77
C SER A 112 2.40 -12.28 -0.39
N GLN A 113 1.58 -11.30 -0.04
CA GLN A 113 1.50 -10.78 1.32
C GLN A 113 1.35 -11.93 2.32
N GLN A 114 2.20 -11.93 3.35
CA GLN A 114 2.15 -12.94 4.40
C GLN A 114 1.28 -12.46 5.54
N GLU A 115 0.55 -13.42 6.12
CA GLU A 115 -0.28 -13.25 7.30
C GLU A 115 0.15 -14.26 8.35
N LEU A 116 0.29 -13.81 9.59
CA LEU A 116 0.57 -14.62 10.76
C LEU A 116 -0.66 -14.59 11.66
N GLU A 117 -1.35 -15.73 11.83
CA GLU A 117 -2.58 -15.82 12.63
C GLU A 117 -3.69 -14.84 12.20
N GLY A 118 -3.69 -14.45 10.91
CA GLY A 118 -4.63 -13.46 10.35
C GLY A 118 -4.17 -11.99 10.48
N LEU A 119 -2.99 -11.74 11.04
CA LEU A 119 -2.37 -10.43 11.11
C LEU A 119 -1.35 -10.25 9.98
N VAL A 120 -1.39 -9.10 9.33
CA VAL A 120 -0.50 -8.77 8.21
C VAL A 120 0.92 -8.54 8.74
N VAL A 121 1.89 -9.23 8.14
CA VAL A 121 3.32 -9.01 8.43
C VAL A 121 3.82 -7.83 7.60
N ASN A 122 4.32 -6.79 8.26
CA ASN A 122 4.90 -5.63 7.60
C ASN A 122 6.28 -5.96 7.00
N SER A 123 6.72 -5.12 6.06
CA SER A 123 8.01 -5.28 5.39
C SER A 123 9.23 -5.15 6.31
N ASP A 124 9.07 -4.49 7.46
CA ASP A 124 10.07 -4.41 8.52
C ASP A 124 9.97 -5.58 9.53
N LEU A 125 9.26 -6.65 9.15
CA LEU A 125 9.04 -7.86 9.94
C LEU A 125 8.19 -7.64 11.20
N THR A 126 7.52 -6.50 11.30
CA THR A 126 6.64 -6.20 12.42
C THR A 126 5.23 -6.75 12.21
N VAL A 127 4.61 -7.26 13.26
CA VAL A 127 3.20 -7.69 13.24
C VAL A 127 2.43 -6.85 14.26
N PRO A 128 1.54 -5.95 13.83
CA PRO A 128 0.72 -5.19 14.77
C PRO A 128 -0.39 -6.09 15.33
N ASP A 129 -0.50 -6.14 16.65
CA ASP A 129 -1.62 -6.75 17.37
C ASP A 129 -2.90 -5.89 17.18
N SER A 130 -4.05 -6.46 17.51
CA SER A 130 -5.37 -5.84 17.60
C SER A 130 -5.40 -4.52 18.38
N ASP A 131 -4.54 -4.37 19.39
CA ASP A 131 -4.37 -3.15 20.19
C ASP A 131 -3.34 -2.16 19.62
N GLY A 132 -2.74 -2.46 18.47
CA GLY A 132 -1.74 -1.61 17.81
C GLY A 132 -0.32 -1.69 18.41
N ASN A 133 -0.09 -2.62 19.33
CA ASN A 133 1.26 -2.95 19.81
C ASN A 133 2.00 -3.77 18.75
N VAL A 134 3.27 -3.48 18.55
CA VAL A 134 4.10 -4.21 17.58
C VAL A 134 4.71 -5.44 18.24
N ILE A 135 4.34 -6.61 17.77
CA ILE A 135 5.03 -7.86 18.07
C ILE A 135 6.22 -7.94 17.11
N GLN A 136 7.42 -7.82 17.65
CA GLN A 136 8.68 -7.91 16.90
C GLN A 136 9.28 -9.29 17.18
N PHE A 137 9.62 -10.02 16.12
CA PHE A 137 10.35 -11.29 16.21
C PHE A 137 11.84 -11.08 15.98
#